data_AF-R9MDR6-F1
#
_entry.id   AF-R9MDR6-F1
#
_cell.length_a   1.000
_cell.length_b   1.000
_cell.length_c   1.000
_cell.angle_alpha   90.00
_cell.angle_beta   90.00
_cell.angle_gamma   90.00
#
_symmetry.space_group_name_H-M   'P 1'
#
loop_
_entity.id
_entity.type
_entity.pdbx_description
1 polymer ?
#
loop_
_entity_poly.entity_id
_entity_poly.type
_entity_poly.pdbx_seq_one_letter_code
_entity_poly.pdbx_strand_id
1 'polypeptide(L)'
;MTVNFRYAQEKIKLQRTRLQLIKDVSKEGGGGLSTNQEFRDAGAEEWGGTAARGDFDRDYEEREELTIERIQEMLEKRQFKELKDELENNMYPVDLADILEDVNEKQLVLIFRLLVKEEAAETFSYMNSDLREVLIGALTDSELEEVMEEMYLDDTVDVLEEMPANVVDRLLMVTNEEKRMQINQLLQYPEDSAGSVMNVDYIALNKEMTVEDAILKIRQVGLNRETIYTCYVTEKKRLMGAVDIKDLLTTGESRVIEEIMDTNMLYAHTTDDQEEVARTIMKYGLIALPIVDNEHCMVGIVTVDDAMIVLQEEETEDISIMAGVNPNDESYFGTTVFEHVKGRIPWLLFLMLSATITQMIMNSYEAAIAVMPQLTGFVPMLTGTGGNCGSQSSSLVIRGLAVGEIEFCDLFKVIWKEIRVAVCVSLILAVINGLRIMVMGQGDVLMALTIGVTMACTVIIAKVVGCSLPLLAKKVGLDPAIMATPLISTLVDISTISVYFAIVSGVFQLGA
;
A
#
# COMPACT_ATOMS: atom_id res chain seq x y z
N MET A 1 26.90 -11.69 -2.31
CA MET A 1 27.68 -11.00 -1.25
C MET A 1 28.24 -9.64 -1.66
N THR A 2 28.64 -9.38 -2.92
CA THR A 2 29.22 -8.08 -3.33
C THR A 2 28.21 -7.01 -3.79
N VAL A 3 26.94 -7.38 -3.99
CA VAL A 3 25.88 -6.46 -4.46
C VAL A 3 25.21 -5.72 -3.29
N ASN A 4 24.96 -6.38 -2.15
CA ASN A 4 24.41 -5.74 -0.94
C ASN A 4 25.33 -4.68 -0.33
N PHE A 5 26.66 -4.81 -0.50
CA PHE A 5 27.60 -3.83 0.05
C PHE A 5 27.59 -2.50 -0.73
N ARG A 6 27.34 -2.54 -2.04
CA ARG A 6 27.21 -1.30 -2.85
C ARG A 6 25.91 -0.56 -2.55
N TYR A 7 24.81 -1.31 -2.36
CA TYR A 7 23.53 -0.74 -1.99
C TYR A 7 23.58 -0.05 -0.61
N ALA A 8 24.18 -0.70 0.38
CA ALA A 8 24.41 -0.11 1.69
C ALA A 8 25.30 1.15 1.63
N GLN A 9 26.35 1.15 0.81
CA GLN A 9 27.20 2.34 0.64
C GLN A 9 26.50 3.50 -0.08
N GLU A 10 25.59 3.23 -1.03
CA GLU A 10 24.77 4.27 -1.66
C GLU A 10 23.75 4.88 -0.68
N LYS A 11 23.10 4.05 0.16
CA LYS A 11 22.15 4.50 1.20
C LYS A 11 22.84 5.41 2.23
N ILE A 12 24.04 5.03 2.69
CA ILE A 12 24.86 5.84 3.62
C ILE A 12 25.30 7.16 2.96
N LYS A 13 25.62 7.15 1.67
CA LYS A 13 26.04 8.36 0.93
C LYS A 13 24.86 9.32 0.73
N LEU A 14 23.66 8.81 0.47
CA LEU A 14 22.42 9.59 0.38
C LEU A 14 22.06 10.22 1.73
N GLN A 15 22.14 9.47 2.83
CA GLN A 15 21.91 9.99 4.18
C GLN A 15 22.90 11.10 4.57
N ARG A 16 24.20 10.94 4.26
CA ARG A 16 25.20 12.00 4.49
C ARG A 16 24.92 13.26 3.67
N THR A 17 24.45 13.11 2.43
CA THR A 17 24.10 14.25 1.57
C THR A 17 22.87 14.99 2.11
N ARG A 18 21.87 14.25 2.63
CA ARG A 18 20.67 14.80 3.27
C ARG A 18 20.99 15.55 4.57
N LEU A 19 21.87 15.00 5.41
CA LEU A 19 22.38 15.67 6.63
C LEU A 19 23.20 16.92 6.32
N GLN A 20 23.97 16.93 5.23
CA GLN A 20 24.72 18.11 4.79
C GLN A 20 23.75 19.24 4.36
N LEU A 21 22.72 18.90 3.58
CA LEU A 21 21.66 19.83 3.17
C LEU A 21 20.91 20.44 4.35
N ILE A 22 20.58 19.63 5.37
CA ILE A 22 19.94 20.12 6.61
C ILE A 22 20.86 21.09 7.37
N LYS A 23 22.17 20.80 7.43
CA LYS A 23 23.17 21.68 8.06
C LYS A 23 23.39 22.98 7.29
N ASP A 24 23.31 22.94 5.97
CA ASP A 24 23.46 24.13 5.13
C ASP A 24 22.22 25.03 5.21
N VAL A 25 21.01 24.46 5.24
CA VAL A 25 19.75 25.20 5.49
C VAL A 25 19.72 25.82 6.89
N SER A 26 20.24 25.12 7.90
CA SER A 26 20.36 25.65 9.27
C SER A 26 21.37 26.81 9.37
N LYS A 27 22.44 26.82 8.56
CA LYS A 27 23.42 27.91 8.52
C LYS A 27 22.93 29.14 7.75
N GLU A 28 22.10 28.98 6.73
CA GLU A 28 21.56 30.10 5.94
C GLU A 28 20.38 30.81 6.62
N GLY A 29 19.72 30.19 7.60
CA GLY A 29 18.65 30.79 8.41
C GLY A 29 19.10 31.73 9.56
N GLY A 30 20.41 31.83 9.82
CA GLY A 30 20.97 32.58 10.96
C GLY A 30 21.16 34.09 10.76
N GLY A 31 20.43 34.71 9.82
CA GLY A 31 20.64 36.09 9.38
C GLY A 31 19.42 37.00 9.55
N GLY A 32 19.10 37.39 10.78
CA GLY A 32 18.30 38.60 11.04
C GLY A 32 17.09 38.42 11.95
N LEU A 33 17.26 38.76 13.23
CA LEU A 33 16.25 39.40 14.08
C LEU A 33 16.91 39.80 15.40
N SER A 34 17.61 40.94 15.38
CA SER A 34 17.95 41.66 16.60
C SER A 34 16.73 42.51 16.98
N THR A 35 15.95 42.10 17.97
CA THR A 35 15.16 43.00 18.83
C THR A 35 14.48 42.23 19.96
N ASN A 36 14.53 42.83 21.15
CA ASN A 36 13.73 42.57 22.35
C ASN A 36 14.23 41.54 23.35
N GLN A 37 15.34 41.91 24.01
CA GLN A 37 15.79 41.34 25.27
C GLN A 37 14.94 41.79 26.49
N GLU A 38 13.98 42.70 26.31
CA GLU A 38 13.12 43.24 27.39
C GLU A 38 11.81 42.44 27.61
N PHE A 39 11.47 41.46 26.78
CA PHE A 39 10.24 40.65 26.96
C PHE A 39 10.44 39.38 27.80
N ARG A 40 11.69 39.04 28.17
CA ARG A 40 11.97 37.83 28.97
C ARG A 40 11.74 38.01 30.47
N ASP A 41 11.80 39.24 30.96
CA ASP A 41 11.82 39.51 32.40
C ASP A 41 10.45 39.91 32.99
N ALA A 42 9.37 39.94 32.19
CA ALA A 42 8.07 40.48 32.62
C ALA A 42 6.93 39.47 32.79
N GLY A 43 7.17 38.15 32.71
CA GLY A 43 6.09 37.14 32.77
C GLY A 43 6.27 36.00 33.78
N ALA A 44 7.44 35.86 34.40
CA ALA A 44 7.78 34.67 35.18
C ALA A 44 7.34 34.71 36.65
N GLU A 45 6.83 35.84 37.16
CA GLU A 45 6.44 35.97 38.58
C GLU A 45 4.92 35.86 38.84
N GLU A 46 4.07 35.87 37.79
CA GLU A 46 2.60 35.97 37.99
C GLU A 46 1.80 34.70 37.64
N TRP A 47 2.44 33.68 37.06
CA TRP A 47 1.81 32.38 36.79
C TRP A 47 2.61 31.27 37.49
N GLY A 48 1.95 30.59 38.44
CA GLY A 48 2.55 29.59 39.33
C GLY A 48 3.57 28.68 38.65
N GLY A 49 4.84 28.81 39.07
CA GLY A 49 6.02 28.15 38.51
C GLY A 49 6.14 26.65 38.75
N THR A 50 5.05 25.89 38.61
CA THR A 50 5.04 24.42 38.70
C THR A 50 4.36 23.71 37.53
N ALA A 51 3.62 24.41 36.66
CA ALA A 51 2.89 23.77 35.54
C ALA A 51 3.54 23.95 34.15
N ALA A 52 4.58 24.79 34.01
CA ALA A 52 5.23 25.11 32.73
C ALA A 52 6.70 24.64 32.66
N ARG A 53 7.02 23.53 33.34
CA ARG A 53 8.29 22.80 33.22
C ARG A 53 8.01 21.31 32.96
N GLY A 54 7.11 21.04 32.00
CA GLY A 54 6.93 19.73 31.41
C GLY A 54 7.59 19.73 30.03
N ASP A 55 8.71 19.02 29.91
CA ASP A 55 9.16 18.25 28.74
C ASP A 55 9.12 18.90 27.35
N PHE A 56 9.40 20.20 27.22
CA PHE A 56 9.63 20.84 25.91
C PHE A 56 11.10 21.16 25.58
N ASP A 57 12.02 20.88 26.52
CA ASP A 57 13.48 20.92 26.31
C ASP A 57 14.05 19.49 26.35
N ARG A 58 13.49 18.53 25.59
CA ARG A 58 14.32 17.39 25.15
C ARG A 58 15.22 17.93 24.05
N ASP A 59 16.42 18.33 24.44
CA ASP A 59 17.54 18.46 23.51
C ASP A 59 17.51 17.27 22.53
N TYR A 60 17.66 17.52 21.23
CA TYR A 60 17.96 16.48 20.24
C TYR A 60 19.37 15.93 20.53
N GLU A 61 19.56 15.29 21.68
CA GLU A 61 20.66 14.37 21.92
C GLU A 61 20.47 13.23 20.91
N GLU A 62 21.52 12.92 20.15
CA GLU A 62 21.57 11.70 19.34
C GLU A 62 21.26 10.52 20.30
N ARG A 63 20.02 10.00 20.29
CA ARG A 63 19.70 8.72 20.95
C ARG A 63 20.71 7.72 20.41
N GLU A 64 21.60 7.20 21.26
CA GLU A 64 22.41 6.04 20.88
C GLU A 64 21.41 4.92 20.57
N GLU A 65 21.25 4.58 19.28
CA GLU A 65 20.37 3.49 18.86
C GLU A 65 20.76 2.22 19.62
N LEU A 66 19.82 1.69 20.42
CA LEU A 66 20.03 0.49 21.21
C LEU A 66 20.13 -0.71 20.27
N THR A 67 21.32 -1.30 20.14
CA THR A 67 21.54 -2.42 19.21
C THR A 67 21.08 -3.76 19.81
N ILE A 68 20.71 -4.72 18.95
CA ILE A 68 20.44 -6.12 19.34
C ILE A 68 21.57 -6.69 20.21
N GLU A 69 22.82 -6.46 19.83
CA GLU A 69 23.99 -6.95 20.57
C GLU A 69 24.00 -6.41 22.01
N ARG A 70 23.60 -5.15 22.19
CA ARG A 70 23.52 -4.51 23.50
C ARG A 70 22.37 -5.06 24.32
N ILE A 71 21.19 -5.24 23.72
CA ILE A 71 20.03 -5.87 24.36
C ILE A 71 20.40 -7.27 24.84
N GLN A 72 21.02 -8.08 23.98
CA GLN A 72 21.47 -9.43 24.31
C GLN A 72 22.51 -9.44 25.44
N GLU A 73 23.49 -8.52 25.42
CA GLU A 73 24.48 -8.38 26.48
C GLU A 73 23.83 -8.04 27.83
N MET A 74 22.86 -7.13 27.84
CA MET A 74 22.13 -6.72 29.06
C MET A 74 21.24 -7.85 29.60
N LEU A 75 20.62 -8.63 28.71
CA LEU A 75 19.86 -9.84 29.07
C LEU A 75 20.75 -10.91 29.69
N GLU A 76 21.94 -11.18 29.11
CA GLU A 76 22.91 -12.14 29.65
C GLU A 76 23.41 -11.72 31.03
N LYS A 77 23.69 -10.42 31.22
CA LYS A 77 24.10 -9.83 32.49
C LYS A 77 22.96 -9.64 33.49
N ARG A 78 21.71 -9.95 33.10
CA ARG A 78 20.48 -9.78 33.90
C ARG A 78 20.26 -8.34 34.38
N GLN A 79 20.64 -7.37 33.57
CA GLN A 79 20.46 -5.94 33.83
C GLN A 79 19.04 -5.49 33.45
N PHE A 80 18.01 -6.18 33.95
CA PHE A 80 16.61 -5.99 33.51
C PHE A 80 16.08 -4.58 33.74
N LYS A 81 16.50 -3.93 34.83
CA LYS A 81 16.06 -2.58 35.14
C LYS A 81 16.62 -1.57 34.14
N GLU A 82 17.93 -1.63 33.90
CA GLU A 82 18.58 -0.76 32.92
C GLU A 82 18.05 -1.06 31.51
N LEU A 83 17.82 -2.34 31.19
CA LEU A 83 17.27 -2.72 29.89
C LEU A 83 15.86 -2.15 29.70
N LYS A 84 15.00 -2.23 30.72
CA LYS A 84 13.68 -1.59 30.65
C LYS A 84 13.80 -0.09 30.38
N ASP A 85 14.63 0.60 31.15
CA ASP A 85 14.81 2.05 31.00
C ASP A 85 15.34 2.40 29.59
N GLU A 86 16.22 1.59 29.02
CA GLU A 86 16.76 1.75 27.66
C GLU A 86 15.70 1.48 26.57
N LEU A 87 14.90 0.43 26.72
CA LEU A 87 13.83 0.10 25.76
C LEU A 87 12.80 1.24 25.68
N GLU A 88 12.37 1.73 26.85
CA GLU A 88 11.36 2.81 26.99
C GLU A 88 11.90 4.16 26.47
N ASN A 89 13.16 4.49 26.76
CA ASN A 89 13.68 5.83 26.46
C ASN A 89 14.40 5.94 25.12
N ASN A 90 14.87 4.85 24.53
CA ASN A 90 15.76 4.88 23.36
C ASN A 90 15.26 4.10 22.14
N MET A 91 14.12 3.39 22.22
CA MET A 91 13.56 2.67 21.07
C MET A 91 12.11 3.09 20.81
N TYR A 92 11.68 3.00 19.55
CA TYR A 92 10.27 3.12 19.20
C TYR A 92 9.63 1.72 19.11
N PRO A 93 8.32 1.57 19.35
CA PRO A 93 7.61 0.29 19.23
C PRO A 93 7.80 -0.42 17.88
N VAL A 94 7.82 0.33 16.78
CA VAL A 94 8.11 -0.22 15.44
C VAL A 94 9.53 -0.80 15.34
N ASP A 95 10.54 -0.09 15.86
CA ASP A 95 11.94 -0.57 15.85
C ASP A 95 12.10 -1.78 16.78
N LEU A 96 11.34 -1.80 17.89
CA LEU A 96 11.26 -2.93 18.81
C LEU A 96 10.70 -4.17 18.11
N ALA A 97 9.60 -4.04 17.37
CA ALA A 97 9.00 -5.15 16.63
C ALA A 97 10.01 -5.76 15.64
N ASP A 98 10.69 -4.93 14.84
CA ASP A 98 11.73 -5.35 13.89
C ASP A 98 12.89 -6.07 14.60
N ILE A 99 13.41 -5.50 15.67
CA ILE A 99 14.54 -6.06 16.43
C ILE A 99 14.19 -7.40 17.08
N LEU A 100 12.93 -7.56 17.47
CA LEU A 100 12.43 -8.77 18.12
C LEU A 100 12.27 -9.95 17.15
N GLU A 101 12.30 -9.74 15.83
CA GLU A 101 12.36 -10.84 14.85
C GLU A 101 13.67 -11.64 14.93
N ASP A 102 14.77 -10.98 15.31
CA ASP A 102 16.12 -11.56 15.31
C ASP A 102 16.53 -12.19 16.65
N VAL A 103 15.66 -12.13 17.67
CA VAL A 103 15.94 -12.73 18.99
C VAL A 103 15.31 -14.12 19.12
N ASN A 104 15.84 -14.95 20.02
CA ASN A 104 15.22 -16.24 20.28
C ASN A 104 13.93 -16.09 21.10
N GLU A 105 13.01 -17.07 21.00
CA GLU A 105 11.70 -17.06 21.69
C GLU A 105 11.78 -16.74 23.19
N LYS A 106 12.83 -17.22 23.88
CA LYS A 106 12.98 -16.95 25.33
C LYS A 106 13.35 -15.50 25.60
N GLN A 107 14.19 -14.91 24.76
CA GLN A 107 14.56 -13.51 24.83
C GLN A 107 13.36 -12.63 24.46
N LEU A 108 12.64 -12.97 23.39
CA LEU A 108 11.41 -12.30 22.96
C LEU A 108 10.44 -12.12 24.13
N VAL A 109 10.02 -13.22 24.75
CA VAL A 109 9.06 -13.20 25.88
C VAL A 109 9.59 -12.40 27.07
N LEU A 110 10.90 -12.43 27.31
CA LEU A 110 11.49 -11.72 28.43
C LEU A 110 11.58 -10.22 28.17
N ILE A 111 11.97 -9.80 26.97
CA ILE A 111 12.00 -8.39 26.56
C ILE A 111 10.58 -7.83 26.56
N PHE A 112 9.62 -8.54 25.97
CA PHE A 112 8.23 -8.10 25.89
C PHE A 112 7.62 -7.85 27.27
N ARG A 113 7.92 -8.70 28.27
CA ARG A 113 7.50 -8.52 29.67
C ARG A 113 8.13 -7.31 30.38
N LEU A 114 9.20 -6.72 29.84
CA LEU A 114 9.82 -5.52 30.42
C LEU A 114 9.15 -4.24 29.91
N LEU A 115 8.49 -4.30 28.75
CA LEU A 115 7.79 -3.17 28.16
C LEU A 115 6.66 -2.70 29.08
N VAL A 116 6.39 -1.39 29.05
CA VAL A 116 5.17 -0.86 29.66
C VAL A 116 3.96 -1.22 28.80
N LYS A 117 2.75 -1.18 29.38
CA LYS A 117 1.54 -1.72 28.74
C LYS A 117 1.24 -1.08 27.38
N GLU A 118 1.32 0.26 27.32
CA GLU A 118 1.09 1.06 26.11
C GLU A 118 2.09 0.67 25.00
N GLU A 119 3.40 0.70 25.31
CA GLU A 119 4.44 0.29 24.36
C GLU A 119 4.33 -1.19 23.95
N ALA A 120 3.90 -2.07 24.87
CA ALA A 120 3.72 -3.49 24.57
C ALA A 120 2.57 -3.72 23.59
N ALA A 121 1.46 -3.00 23.73
CA ALA A 121 0.34 -3.06 22.81
C ALA A 121 0.72 -2.54 21.42
N GLU A 122 1.36 -1.39 21.35
CA GLU A 122 1.82 -0.80 20.08
C GLU A 122 2.91 -1.66 19.41
N THR A 123 3.86 -2.21 20.19
CA THR A 123 4.88 -3.11 19.63
C THR A 123 4.20 -4.38 19.09
N PHE A 124 3.19 -4.90 19.78
CA PHE A 124 2.47 -6.12 19.40
C PHE A 124 1.65 -5.93 18.11
N SER A 125 1.04 -4.76 17.89
CA SER A 125 0.33 -4.47 16.63
C SER A 125 1.30 -4.41 15.45
N TYR A 126 2.53 -3.93 15.62
CA TYR A 126 3.54 -3.94 14.54
C TYR A 126 4.21 -5.30 14.28
N MET A 127 4.07 -6.28 15.16
CA MET A 127 4.71 -7.59 14.98
C MET A 127 4.07 -8.41 13.87
N ASN A 128 4.88 -9.21 13.17
CA ASN A 128 4.36 -10.24 12.27
C ASN A 128 3.59 -11.34 13.03
N SER A 129 2.75 -12.07 12.30
CA SER A 129 1.91 -13.14 12.83
C SER A 129 2.68 -14.26 13.57
N ASP A 130 3.88 -14.63 13.12
CA ASP A 130 4.69 -15.67 13.76
C ASP A 130 5.13 -15.27 15.17
N LEU A 131 5.61 -14.02 15.35
CA LEU A 131 6.00 -13.48 16.65
C LEU A 131 4.81 -13.35 17.60
N ARG A 132 3.66 -12.87 17.08
CA ARG A 132 2.42 -12.78 17.85
C ARG A 132 2.00 -14.16 18.38
N GLU A 133 2.05 -15.20 17.55
CA GLU A 133 1.69 -16.57 17.99
C GLU A 133 2.60 -17.06 19.13
N VAL A 134 3.91 -16.83 19.04
CA VAL A 134 4.87 -17.18 20.09
C VAL A 134 4.55 -16.45 21.40
N LEU A 135 4.29 -15.15 21.34
CA LEU A 135 3.94 -14.34 22.51
C LEU A 135 2.62 -14.78 23.13
N ILE A 136 1.57 -14.96 22.32
CA ILE A 136 0.27 -15.43 22.80
C ILE A 136 0.44 -16.77 23.50
N GLY A 137 1.19 -17.72 22.93
CA GLY A 137 1.47 -19.02 23.54
C GLY A 137 2.24 -18.96 24.86
N ALA A 138 3.09 -17.94 25.06
CA ALA A 138 3.98 -17.84 26.21
C ALA A 138 3.48 -16.91 27.33
N LEU A 139 2.60 -15.95 27.01
CA LEU A 139 2.01 -15.01 27.97
C LEU A 139 0.86 -15.67 28.73
N THR A 140 0.68 -15.22 29.97
CA THR A 140 -0.48 -15.57 30.79
C THR A 140 -1.71 -14.81 30.32
N ASP A 141 -2.90 -15.33 30.60
CA ASP A 141 -4.16 -14.68 30.18
C ASP A 141 -4.30 -13.26 30.74
N SER A 142 -3.77 -13.00 31.94
CA SER A 142 -3.74 -11.65 32.53
C SER A 142 -2.77 -10.70 31.83
N GLU A 143 -1.62 -11.19 31.37
CA GLU A 143 -0.68 -10.37 30.58
C GLU A 143 -1.29 -10.05 29.21
N LEU A 144 -1.98 -11.03 28.62
CA LEU A 144 -2.63 -10.88 27.32
C LEU A 144 -3.83 -9.94 27.40
N GLU A 145 -4.63 -10.02 28.48
CA GLU A 145 -5.72 -9.07 28.76
C GLU A 145 -5.22 -7.62 28.80
N GLU A 146 -4.06 -7.37 29.43
CA GLU A 146 -3.47 -6.02 29.50
C GLU A 146 -3.07 -5.49 28.11
N VAL A 147 -2.47 -6.32 27.26
CA VAL A 147 -2.11 -5.94 25.88
C VAL A 147 -3.38 -5.67 25.06
N MET A 148 -4.37 -6.56 25.17
CA MET A 148 -5.63 -6.43 24.44
C MET A 148 -6.49 -5.27 24.92
N GLU A 149 -6.33 -4.79 26.15
CA GLU A 149 -7.05 -3.63 26.67
C GLU A 149 -6.53 -2.32 26.07
N GLU A 150 -5.19 -2.17 25.98
CA GLU A 150 -4.53 -0.95 25.52
C GLU A 150 -4.45 -0.81 23.99
N MET A 151 -4.51 -1.91 23.24
CA MET A 151 -4.45 -1.89 21.76
C MET A 151 -5.69 -1.21 21.15
N TYR A 152 -5.57 -0.55 20.00
CA TYR A 152 -6.74 0.02 19.32
C TYR A 152 -7.65 -1.07 18.71
N LEU A 153 -8.87 -0.70 18.36
CA LEU A 153 -9.93 -1.65 18.00
C LEU A 153 -9.78 -2.23 16.59
N ASP A 154 -9.35 -1.40 15.66
CA ASP A 154 -8.85 -1.76 14.32
C ASP A 154 -7.65 -2.71 14.40
N ASP A 155 -6.58 -2.32 15.11
CA ASP A 155 -5.38 -3.17 15.33
C ASP A 155 -5.77 -4.55 15.89
N THR A 156 -6.73 -4.55 16.82
CA THR A 156 -7.24 -5.79 17.42
C THR A 156 -7.95 -6.67 16.40
N VAL A 157 -8.73 -6.09 15.49
CA VAL A 157 -9.44 -6.82 14.44
C VAL A 157 -8.42 -7.42 13.47
N ASP A 158 -7.45 -6.64 13.02
CA ASP A 158 -6.39 -7.09 12.10
C ASP A 158 -5.61 -8.26 12.68
N VAL A 159 -5.21 -8.16 13.96
CA VAL A 159 -4.57 -9.27 14.68
C VAL A 159 -5.46 -10.51 14.69
N LEU A 160 -6.77 -10.39 14.87
CA LEU A 160 -7.66 -11.55 14.92
C LEU A 160 -7.87 -12.18 13.54
N GLU A 161 -7.84 -11.40 12.46
CA GLU A 161 -8.02 -11.90 11.09
C GLU A 161 -6.80 -12.70 10.61
N GLU A 162 -5.59 -12.27 10.98
CA GLU A 162 -4.37 -12.99 10.63
C GLU A 162 -4.13 -14.26 11.48
N MET A 163 -4.77 -14.38 12.65
CA MET A 163 -4.48 -15.45 13.60
C MET A 163 -5.24 -16.76 13.34
N PRO A 164 -4.63 -17.93 13.62
CA PRO A 164 -5.33 -19.21 13.59
C PRO A 164 -6.53 -19.24 14.56
N ALA A 165 -7.61 -19.93 14.19
CA ALA A 165 -8.86 -19.97 14.95
C ALA A 165 -8.71 -20.33 16.44
N ASN A 166 -7.78 -21.22 16.79
CA ASN A 166 -7.50 -21.60 18.18
C ASN A 166 -6.84 -20.47 19.00
N VAL A 167 -6.14 -19.55 18.35
CA VAL A 167 -5.50 -18.38 18.96
C VAL A 167 -6.54 -17.27 19.14
N VAL A 168 -7.36 -17.04 18.10
CA VAL A 168 -8.50 -16.11 18.11
C VAL A 168 -9.44 -16.37 19.29
N ASP A 169 -9.82 -17.64 19.51
CA ASP A 169 -10.69 -18.02 20.64
C ASP A 169 -10.12 -17.58 21.99
N ARG A 170 -8.80 -17.68 22.17
CA ARG A 170 -8.13 -17.30 23.41
C ARG A 170 -8.06 -15.79 23.59
N LEU A 171 -7.72 -15.05 22.52
CA LEU A 171 -7.70 -13.58 22.53
C LEU A 171 -9.08 -13.01 22.83
N LEU A 172 -10.12 -13.55 22.20
CA LEU A 172 -11.49 -13.14 22.47
C LEU A 172 -11.89 -13.44 23.91
N MET A 173 -11.45 -14.55 24.51
CA MET A 173 -11.78 -14.92 25.88
C MET A 173 -11.21 -13.95 26.92
N VAL A 174 -10.00 -13.42 26.69
CA VAL A 174 -9.36 -12.43 27.58
C VAL A 174 -9.79 -11.00 27.31
N THR A 175 -10.43 -10.73 26.17
CA THR A 175 -10.97 -9.41 25.84
C THR A 175 -12.27 -9.14 26.62
N ASN A 176 -12.45 -7.91 27.10
CA ASN A 176 -13.65 -7.52 27.83
C ASN A 176 -14.93 -7.60 26.96
N GLU A 177 -16.11 -7.70 27.58
CA GLU A 177 -17.37 -7.93 26.86
C GLU A 177 -17.75 -6.77 25.93
N GLU A 178 -17.46 -5.54 26.31
CA GLU A 178 -17.80 -4.33 25.53
C GLU A 178 -16.96 -4.25 24.24
N LYS A 179 -15.64 -4.38 24.36
CA LYS A 179 -14.70 -4.41 23.24
C LYS A 179 -14.96 -5.62 22.35
N ARG A 180 -15.27 -6.80 22.91
CA ARG A 180 -15.67 -7.98 22.14
C ARG A 180 -16.93 -7.74 21.31
N MET A 181 -17.91 -6.97 21.80
CA MET A 181 -19.08 -6.61 21.00
C MET A 181 -18.70 -5.70 19.82
N GLN A 182 -17.78 -4.75 20.04
CA GLN A 182 -17.28 -3.86 19.00
C GLN A 182 -16.47 -4.61 17.94
N ILE A 183 -15.55 -5.49 18.35
CA ILE A 183 -14.79 -6.39 17.46
C ILE A 183 -15.76 -7.21 16.58
N ASN A 184 -16.77 -7.85 17.19
CA ASN A 184 -17.75 -8.62 16.43
C ASN A 184 -18.58 -7.77 15.46
N GLN A 185 -18.71 -6.46 15.72
CA GLN A 185 -19.37 -5.54 14.80
C GLN A 185 -18.44 -5.16 13.64
N LEU A 186 -17.14 -4.98 13.90
CA LEU A 186 -16.15 -4.69 12.87
C LEU A 186 -15.94 -5.89 11.94
N LEU A 187 -15.79 -7.10 12.48
CA LEU A 187 -15.71 -8.37 11.73
C LEU A 187 -16.95 -8.71 10.87
N GLN A 188 -18.03 -7.92 10.95
CA GLN A 188 -19.21 -8.07 10.08
C GLN A 188 -19.10 -7.25 8.79
N TYR A 189 -18.19 -6.28 8.73
CA TYR A 189 -17.95 -5.52 7.51
C TYR A 189 -17.16 -6.35 6.50
N PRO A 190 -17.30 -6.07 5.19
CA PRO A 190 -16.45 -6.68 4.18
C PRO A 190 -14.95 -6.36 4.39
N GLU A 191 -14.05 -7.31 4.10
CA GLU A 191 -12.59 -7.18 4.28
C GLU A 191 -11.99 -5.94 3.57
N ASP A 192 -12.46 -5.58 2.37
CA ASP A 192 -11.93 -4.43 1.60
C ASP A 192 -12.77 -3.14 1.72
N SER A 193 -13.35 -2.88 2.90
CA SER A 193 -14.30 -1.77 3.08
C SER A 193 -13.83 -0.72 4.08
N ALA A 194 -14.40 0.48 4.00
CA ALA A 194 -14.17 1.51 5.01
C ALA A 194 -14.48 1.03 6.44
N GLY A 195 -15.37 0.04 6.59
CA GLY A 195 -15.75 -0.53 7.88
C GLY A 195 -14.75 -1.51 8.47
N SER A 196 -13.91 -2.17 7.65
CA SER A 196 -12.85 -3.05 8.15
C SER A 196 -11.67 -2.24 8.69
N VAL A 197 -11.30 -1.15 8.00
CA VAL A 197 -10.14 -0.31 8.36
C VAL A 197 -10.48 0.91 9.24
N MET A 198 -11.70 1.00 9.79
CA MET A 198 -12.08 2.13 10.64
C MET A 198 -11.84 1.89 12.13
N ASN A 199 -11.40 2.94 12.78
CA ASN A 199 -11.33 3.02 14.22
C ASN A 199 -12.63 3.64 14.80
N VAL A 200 -13.12 3.09 15.91
CA VAL A 200 -14.35 3.58 16.58
C VAL A 200 -14.07 4.62 17.67
N ASP A 201 -12.79 4.90 17.99
CA ASP A 201 -12.37 5.77 19.07
C ASP A 201 -12.17 7.23 18.66
N TYR A 202 -13.26 7.86 18.22
CA TYR A 202 -13.29 9.27 17.84
C TYR A 202 -13.88 10.19 18.92
N ILE A 203 -13.60 11.49 18.82
CA ILE A 203 -14.21 12.49 19.70
C ILE A 203 -15.53 12.99 19.13
N ALA A 204 -16.62 12.63 19.80
CA ALA A 204 -17.96 13.16 19.53
C ALA A 204 -18.27 14.39 20.42
N LEU A 205 -18.67 15.51 19.83
CA LEU A 205 -19.17 16.71 20.50
C LEU A 205 -20.67 16.91 20.24
N ASN A 206 -21.34 17.65 21.13
CA ASN A 206 -22.69 18.12 20.90
C ASN A 206 -22.64 19.59 20.43
N LYS A 207 -23.43 19.93 19.41
CA LYS A 207 -23.57 21.28 18.85
C LYS A 207 -23.91 22.36 19.88
N GLU A 208 -24.62 22.02 20.96
CA GLU A 208 -24.99 22.97 22.01
C GLU A 208 -23.88 23.24 23.05
N MET A 209 -22.77 22.49 23.00
CA MET A 209 -21.64 22.69 23.91
C MET A 209 -20.96 24.03 23.64
N THR A 210 -20.41 24.64 24.68
CA THR A 210 -19.46 25.76 24.50
C THR A 210 -18.07 25.24 24.13
N VAL A 211 -17.22 26.10 23.59
CA VAL A 211 -15.81 25.78 23.34
C VAL A 211 -15.10 25.34 24.63
N GLU A 212 -15.40 26.00 25.77
CA GLU A 212 -14.89 25.59 27.08
C GLU A 212 -15.29 24.15 27.44
N ASP A 213 -16.58 23.82 27.31
CA ASP A 213 -17.10 22.47 27.60
C ASP A 213 -16.46 21.41 26.68
N ALA A 214 -16.28 21.74 25.41
CA ALA A 214 -15.64 20.85 24.44
C ALA A 214 -14.17 20.59 24.79
N ILE A 215 -13.39 21.63 25.11
CA ILE A 215 -11.99 21.48 25.54
C ILE A 215 -11.90 20.67 26.84
N LEU A 216 -12.81 20.91 27.79
CA LEU A 216 -12.87 20.13 29.03
C LEU A 216 -13.17 18.65 28.75
N LYS A 217 -14.11 18.36 27.85
CA LYS A 217 -14.41 16.99 27.42
C LYS A 217 -13.18 16.33 26.78
N ILE A 218 -12.52 17.01 25.85
CA ILE A 218 -11.31 16.51 25.19
C ILE A 218 -10.22 16.19 26.23
N ARG A 219 -10.02 17.05 27.23
CA ARG A 219 -9.07 16.78 28.31
C ARG A 219 -9.42 15.56 29.16
N GLN A 220 -10.70 15.22 29.29
CA GLN A 220 -11.16 14.10 30.11
C GLN A 220 -11.08 12.76 29.38
N VAL A 221 -11.34 12.73 28.07
CA VAL A 221 -11.48 11.49 27.31
C VAL A 221 -10.47 11.33 26.17
N GLY A 222 -9.71 12.36 25.83
CA GLY A 222 -8.90 12.41 24.61
C GLY A 222 -7.62 11.58 24.63
N LEU A 223 -7.17 11.10 25.80
CA LEU A 223 -5.99 10.22 25.88
C LEU A 223 -6.24 8.84 25.28
N ASN A 224 -7.49 8.36 25.31
CA ASN A 224 -7.87 7.03 24.85
C ASN A 224 -8.63 7.13 23.52
N ARG A 225 -8.24 8.08 22.67
CA ARG A 225 -8.90 8.35 21.39
C ARG A 225 -7.85 8.38 20.31
N GLU A 226 -8.21 7.85 19.16
CA GLU A 226 -7.35 7.74 18.00
C GLU A 226 -6.77 9.10 17.60
N THR A 227 -7.62 10.12 17.56
CA THR A 227 -7.17 11.49 17.34
C THR A 227 -8.04 12.51 18.04
N ILE A 228 -7.39 13.57 18.52
CA ILE A 228 -8.04 14.77 19.06
C ILE A 228 -8.04 15.93 18.07
N TYR A 229 -7.36 15.79 16.93
CA TYR A 229 -7.15 16.90 15.98
C TYR A 229 -8.43 17.32 15.29
N THR A 230 -9.30 16.35 15.00
CA THR A 230 -10.62 16.56 14.39
C THR A 230 -11.69 16.02 15.32
N CYS A 231 -12.62 16.87 15.74
CA CYS A 231 -13.75 16.50 16.58
C CYS A 231 -15.04 16.50 15.76
N TYR A 232 -15.86 15.46 15.89
CA TYR A 232 -17.09 15.30 15.13
C TYR A 232 -18.30 15.72 15.94
N VAL A 233 -19.15 16.55 15.37
CA VAL A 233 -20.39 17.01 16.00
C VAL A 233 -21.51 16.07 15.62
N THR A 234 -22.18 15.49 16.61
CA THR A 234 -23.26 14.53 16.39
C THR A 234 -24.56 14.92 17.10
N GLU A 235 -25.70 14.61 16.48
CA GLU A 235 -27.03 14.74 17.08
C GLU A 235 -27.77 13.41 16.97
N LYS A 236 -28.06 12.77 18.12
CA LYS A 236 -28.64 11.42 18.17
C LYS A 236 -27.84 10.41 17.31
N LYS A 237 -26.51 10.47 17.42
CA LYS A 237 -25.53 9.72 16.61
C LYS A 237 -25.40 10.11 15.14
N ARG A 238 -26.25 10.98 14.59
CA ARG A 238 -26.11 11.45 13.22
C ARG A 238 -24.98 12.45 13.10
N LEU A 239 -24.16 12.33 12.06
CA LEU A 239 -23.07 13.26 11.78
C LEU A 239 -23.65 14.61 11.31
N MET A 240 -23.24 15.70 11.98
CA MET A 240 -23.77 17.06 11.72
C MET A 240 -22.69 18.04 11.28
N GLY A 241 -21.51 17.94 11.89
CA GLY A 241 -20.41 18.89 11.70
C GLY A 241 -19.06 18.27 12.09
N ALA A 242 -17.97 18.95 11.74
CA ALA A 242 -16.64 18.68 12.27
C ALA A 242 -16.01 19.99 12.74
N VAL A 243 -15.13 19.92 13.74
CA VAL A 243 -14.39 21.06 14.28
C VAL A 243 -12.94 20.65 14.48
N ASP A 244 -12.01 21.43 13.94
CA ASP A 244 -10.60 21.23 14.19
C ASP A 244 -10.22 21.72 15.59
N ILE A 245 -9.29 21.02 16.25
CA ILE A 245 -8.74 21.44 17.55
C ILE A 245 -8.16 22.86 17.49
N LYS A 246 -7.61 23.24 16.33
CA LYS A 246 -7.09 24.59 16.08
C LYS A 246 -8.18 25.64 16.22
N ASP A 247 -9.39 25.37 15.74
CA ASP A 247 -10.51 26.30 15.84
C ASP A 247 -11.02 26.38 17.28
N LEU A 248 -11.06 25.25 18.00
CA LEU A 248 -11.37 25.24 19.43
C LEU A 248 -10.38 26.09 20.24
N LEU A 249 -9.08 25.96 19.98
CA LEU A 249 -8.04 26.67 20.73
C LEU A 249 -7.89 28.15 20.36
N THR A 250 -8.40 28.59 19.20
CA THR A 250 -8.30 29.98 18.73
C THR A 250 -9.61 30.77 18.85
N THR A 251 -10.70 30.08 19.21
CA THR A 251 -12.03 30.68 19.41
C THR A 251 -12.26 31.05 20.87
N GLY A 252 -13.09 32.07 21.12
CA GLY A 252 -13.50 32.43 22.48
C GLY A 252 -14.30 31.32 23.18
N GLU A 253 -13.96 31.05 24.43
CA GLU A 253 -14.48 29.98 25.29
C GLU A 253 -16.02 29.89 25.35
N SER A 254 -16.71 31.03 25.28
CA SER A 254 -18.17 31.12 25.42
C SER A 254 -18.96 30.89 24.13
N ARG A 255 -18.30 30.75 22.97
CA ARG A 255 -18.99 30.42 21.72
C ARG A 255 -19.47 28.97 21.73
N VAL A 256 -20.55 28.71 21.00
CA VAL A 256 -21.10 27.36 20.85
C VAL A 256 -20.46 26.62 19.68
N ILE A 257 -20.36 25.30 19.79
CA ILE A 257 -19.81 24.42 18.76
C ILE A 257 -20.57 24.57 17.43
N GLU A 258 -21.89 24.74 17.46
CA GLU A 258 -22.71 24.97 16.26
C GLU A 258 -22.26 26.20 15.43
N GLU A 259 -21.68 27.22 16.06
CA GLU A 259 -21.24 28.44 15.37
C GLU A 259 -19.90 28.29 14.65
N ILE A 260 -19.09 27.30 15.04
CA ILE A 260 -17.73 27.10 14.51
C ILE A 260 -17.57 25.81 13.72
N MET A 261 -18.52 24.88 13.80
CA MET A 261 -18.44 23.63 13.06
C MET A 261 -18.54 23.84 11.55
N ASP A 262 -17.75 23.09 10.80
CA ASP A 262 -17.95 22.93 9.37
C ASP A 262 -19.03 21.87 9.13
N THR A 263 -20.05 22.25 8.36
CA THR A 263 -21.16 21.36 7.96
C THR A 263 -20.94 20.74 6.58
N ASN A 264 -20.00 21.28 5.81
CA ASN A 264 -19.66 20.79 4.47
C ASN A 264 -18.41 19.91 4.53
N MET A 265 -18.51 18.80 5.26
CA MET A 265 -17.43 17.82 5.37
C MET A 265 -17.60 16.67 4.39
N LEU A 266 -16.48 16.01 4.09
CA LEU A 266 -16.47 14.74 3.38
C LEU A 266 -16.68 13.61 4.39
N TYR A 267 -17.36 12.55 3.95
CA TYR A 267 -17.57 11.33 4.72
C TYR A 267 -17.63 10.15 3.74
N ALA A 268 -17.42 8.94 4.24
CA ALA A 268 -17.63 7.70 3.51
C ALA A 268 -18.60 6.78 4.24
N HIS A 269 -19.18 5.82 3.53
CA HIS A 269 -20.02 4.79 4.10
C HIS A 269 -19.21 3.58 4.54
N THR A 270 -19.70 2.83 5.52
CA THR A 270 -19.05 1.59 6.00
C THR A 270 -18.78 0.54 4.93
N THR A 271 -19.51 0.58 3.81
CA THR A 271 -19.39 -0.38 2.71
C THR A 271 -18.66 0.20 1.50
N ASP A 272 -18.21 1.45 1.58
CA ASP A 272 -17.38 2.03 0.52
C ASP A 272 -16.04 1.33 0.51
N ASP A 273 -15.43 1.25 -0.67
CA ASP A 273 -14.14 0.61 -0.90
C ASP A 273 -13.00 1.32 -0.15
N GLN A 274 -12.14 0.56 0.52
CA GLN A 274 -11.05 1.12 1.32
C GLN A 274 -10.06 1.96 0.49
N GLU A 275 -9.80 1.58 -0.77
CA GLU A 275 -8.92 2.32 -1.67
C GLU A 275 -9.52 3.69 -2.02
N GLU A 276 -10.84 3.75 -2.27
CA GLU A 276 -11.54 5.02 -2.52
C GLU A 276 -11.51 5.96 -1.31
N VAL A 277 -11.65 5.41 -0.10
CA VAL A 277 -11.53 6.16 1.17
C VAL A 277 -10.11 6.71 1.33
N ALA A 278 -9.09 5.87 1.16
CA ALA A 278 -7.70 6.27 1.30
C ALA A 278 -7.29 7.32 0.26
N ARG A 279 -7.73 7.16 -1.00
CA ARG A 279 -7.54 8.16 -2.06
C ARG A 279 -8.26 9.48 -1.74
N THR A 280 -9.43 9.44 -1.10
CA THR A 280 -10.14 10.64 -0.67
C THR A 280 -9.34 11.39 0.41
N ILE A 281 -8.86 10.68 1.43
CA ILE A 281 -8.01 11.23 2.48
C ILE A 281 -6.78 11.92 1.88
N MET A 282 -6.07 11.22 0.99
CA MET A 282 -4.87 11.77 0.33
C MET A 282 -5.19 12.99 -0.55
N LYS A 283 -6.26 12.91 -1.36
CA LYS A 283 -6.64 13.96 -2.32
C LYS A 283 -6.96 15.28 -1.64
N TYR A 284 -7.63 15.22 -0.48
CA TYR A 284 -8.05 16.42 0.26
C TYR A 284 -7.10 16.78 1.41
N GLY A 285 -6.07 15.96 1.68
CA GLY A 285 -5.12 16.19 2.76
C GLY A 285 -5.77 16.12 4.13
N LEU A 286 -6.71 15.18 4.30
CA LEU A 286 -7.41 14.97 5.57
C LEU A 286 -6.50 14.21 6.54
N ILE A 287 -6.63 14.50 7.84
CA ILE A 287 -5.96 13.72 8.90
C ILE A 287 -6.82 12.50 9.25
N ALA A 288 -8.14 12.63 9.18
CA ALA A 288 -9.08 11.55 9.35
C ALA A 288 -10.35 11.81 8.52
N LEU A 289 -11.01 10.75 8.07
CA LEU A 289 -12.31 10.79 7.38
C LEU A 289 -13.39 10.12 8.25
N PRO A 290 -14.54 10.78 8.50
CA PRO A 290 -15.63 10.16 9.23
C PRO A 290 -16.36 9.11 8.38
N ILE A 291 -16.64 7.98 9.01
CA ILE A 291 -17.39 6.86 8.45
C ILE A 291 -18.80 6.83 9.04
N VAL A 292 -19.80 6.69 8.17
CA VAL A 292 -21.21 6.66 8.54
C VAL A 292 -21.90 5.40 8.04
N ASP A 293 -22.93 4.97 8.76
CA ASP A 293 -23.80 3.89 8.32
C ASP A 293 -24.85 4.37 7.28
N ASN A 294 -25.74 3.45 6.90
CA ASN A 294 -26.85 3.74 5.96
C ASN A 294 -27.89 4.74 6.50
N GLU A 295 -27.97 4.94 7.81
CA GLU A 295 -28.87 5.92 8.46
C GLU A 295 -28.18 7.28 8.69
N HIS A 296 -26.93 7.42 8.21
CA HIS A 296 -26.07 8.58 8.42
C HIS A 296 -25.68 8.77 9.90
N CYS A 297 -25.65 7.68 10.66
CA CYS A 297 -25.09 7.63 12.00
C CYS A 297 -23.58 7.45 11.91
N MET A 298 -22.86 8.23 12.70
CA MET A 298 -21.41 8.15 12.81
C MET A 298 -21.04 6.83 13.53
N VAL A 299 -20.21 6.03 12.89
CA VAL A 299 -19.73 4.73 13.42
C VAL A 299 -18.24 4.70 13.72
N GLY A 300 -17.40 5.40 12.96
CA GLY A 300 -15.95 5.41 13.13
C GLY A 300 -15.25 6.45 12.26
N ILE A 301 -13.92 6.40 12.24
CA ILE A 301 -13.05 7.22 11.41
C ILE A 301 -11.97 6.35 10.77
N VAL A 302 -11.47 6.78 9.62
CA VAL A 302 -10.24 6.22 9.03
C VAL A 302 -9.18 7.31 9.07
N THR A 303 -8.00 6.99 9.60
CA THR A 303 -6.88 7.94 9.74
C THR A 303 -6.02 8.00 8.47
N VAL A 304 -5.12 8.98 8.41
CA VAL A 304 -4.21 9.16 7.28
C VAL A 304 -3.11 8.10 7.23
N ASP A 305 -2.71 7.60 8.38
CA ASP A 305 -1.73 6.53 8.56
C ASP A 305 -2.30 5.19 8.12
N ASP A 306 -3.52 4.83 8.52
CA ASP A 306 -4.20 3.63 8.01
C ASP A 306 -4.40 3.71 6.50
N ALA A 307 -4.84 4.88 6.02
CA ALA A 307 -4.98 5.13 4.58
C ALA A 307 -3.66 4.93 3.82
N MET A 308 -2.51 5.26 4.44
CA MET A 308 -1.20 5.03 3.82
C MET A 308 -0.86 3.54 3.73
N ILE A 309 -1.23 2.74 4.73
CA ILE A 309 -1.05 1.29 4.74
C ILE A 309 -1.91 0.66 3.64
N VAL A 310 -3.22 0.98 3.61
CA VAL A 310 -4.15 0.52 2.58
C VAL A 310 -3.62 0.80 1.18
N LEU A 311 -3.17 2.02 0.91
CA LEU A 311 -2.61 2.36 -0.41
C LEU A 311 -1.35 1.57 -0.77
N GLN A 312 -0.53 1.21 0.22
CA GLN A 312 0.66 0.39 -0.01
C GLN A 312 0.29 -1.06 -0.31
N GLU A 313 -0.71 -1.59 0.39
CA GLU A 313 -1.24 -2.94 0.20
C GLU A 313 -1.90 -3.09 -1.16
N GLU A 314 -2.79 -2.17 -1.52
CA GLU A 314 -3.47 -2.11 -2.83
C GLU A 314 -2.46 -2.05 -3.98
N GLU A 315 -1.42 -1.21 -3.88
CA GLU A 315 -0.36 -1.16 -4.90
C GLU A 315 0.46 -2.46 -4.96
N THR A 316 0.60 -3.18 -3.84
CA THR A 316 1.31 -4.47 -3.78
C THR A 316 0.46 -5.61 -4.35
N GLU A 317 -0.84 -5.59 -4.09
CA GLU A 317 -1.85 -6.46 -4.69
C GLU A 317 -1.86 -6.28 -6.21
N ASP A 318 -1.98 -5.03 -6.69
CA ASP A 318 -1.96 -4.68 -8.10
C ASP A 318 -0.74 -5.25 -8.82
N ILE A 319 0.45 -5.13 -8.21
CA ILE A 319 1.70 -5.70 -8.75
C ILE A 319 1.60 -7.22 -8.88
N SER A 320 1.02 -7.90 -7.89
CA SER A 320 0.87 -9.35 -7.86
C SER A 320 -0.12 -9.83 -8.92
N ILE A 321 -1.28 -9.20 -9.00
CA ILE A 321 -2.31 -9.47 -10.01
C ILE A 321 -1.76 -9.22 -11.41
N MET A 322 -1.06 -8.11 -11.63
CA MET A 322 -0.43 -7.80 -12.92
C MET A 322 0.56 -8.88 -13.39
N ALA A 323 1.20 -9.58 -12.45
CA ALA A 323 2.10 -10.70 -12.70
C ALA A 323 1.38 -12.05 -12.93
N GLY A 324 0.06 -12.11 -12.74
CA GLY A 324 -0.73 -13.34 -12.83
C GLY A 324 -0.56 -14.23 -11.60
N VAL A 325 -0.42 -13.61 -10.43
CA VAL A 325 -0.35 -14.28 -9.13
C VAL A 325 -1.53 -13.78 -8.31
N ASN A 326 -2.28 -14.68 -7.69
CA ASN A 326 -3.27 -14.23 -6.71
C ASN A 326 -2.53 -13.63 -5.51
N PRO A 327 -2.93 -12.44 -5.03
CA PRO A 327 -2.33 -11.81 -3.87
C PRO A 327 -2.46 -12.71 -2.64
N ASN A 328 -1.55 -12.50 -1.70
CA ASN A 328 -1.52 -13.18 -0.42
C ASN A 328 -0.85 -12.24 0.58
N ASP A 329 -1.43 -12.13 1.77
CA ASP A 329 -1.08 -11.06 2.72
C ASP A 329 0.21 -11.38 3.47
N GLU A 330 0.58 -12.66 3.58
CA GLU A 330 1.85 -13.06 4.17
C GLU A 330 3.07 -12.75 3.30
N SER A 331 4.20 -12.52 3.98
CA SER A 331 5.49 -12.33 3.34
C SER A 331 5.90 -13.51 2.43
N TYR A 332 6.75 -13.22 1.44
CA TYR A 332 7.25 -14.22 0.50
C TYR A 332 7.92 -15.44 1.17
N PHE A 333 8.57 -15.25 2.32
CA PHE A 333 9.25 -16.31 3.06
C PHE A 333 8.41 -16.94 4.19
N GLY A 334 7.36 -16.25 4.66
CA GLY A 334 6.36 -16.81 5.57
C GLY A 334 5.47 -17.84 4.88
N THR A 335 5.10 -17.55 3.63
CA THR A 335 4.28 -18.43 2.81
C THR A 335 4.95 -19.75 2.44
N THR A 336 4.22 -20.85 2.59
CA THR A 336 4.70 -22.17 2.23
C THR A 336 4.77 -22.35 0.72
N VAL A 337 5.62 -23.29 0.27
CA VAL A 337 5.69 -23.67 -1.16
C VAL A 337 4.33 -24.09 -1.72
N PHE A 338 3.47 -24.70 -0.89
CA PHE A 338 2.16 -25.16 -1.34
C PHE A 338 1.17 -24.00 -1.54
N GLU A 339 1.21 -22.97 -0.70
CA GLU A 339 0.41 -21.75 -0.90
C GLU A 339 0.83 -21.01 -2.18
N HIS A 340 2.14 -20.82 -2.40
CA HIS A 340 2.64 -20.25 -3.67
C HIS A 340 2.14 -21.01 -4.89
N VAL A 341 2.10 -22.34 -4.81
CA VAL A 341 1.59 -23.19 -5.89
C VAL A 341 0.08 -22.98 -6.09
N LYS A 342 -0.69 -22.93 -5.01
CA LYS A 342 -2.15 -22.70 -5.04
C LYS A 342 -2.51 -21.33 -5.63
N GLY A 343 -1.75 -20.28 -5.30
CA GLY A 343 -1.95 -18.92 -5.83
C GLY A 343 -1.58 -18.75 -7.31
N ARG A 344 -0.73 -19.62 -7.87
CA ARG A 344 -0.22 -19.51 -9.26
C ARG A 344 -0.84 -20.52 -10.23
N ILE A 345 -1.16 -21.74 -9.76
CA ILE A 345 -1.66 -22.82 -10.63
C ILE A 345 -2.90 -22.41 -11.43
N PRO A 346 -3.94 -21.77 -10.86
CA PRO A 346 -5.14 -21.40 -11.61
C PRO A 346 -4.81 -20.53 -12.83
N TRP A 347 -4.00 -19.49 -12.63
CA TRP A 347 -3.53 -18.60 -13.69
C TRP A 347 -2.65 -19.33 -14.71
N LEU A 348 -1.67 -20.11 -14.26
CA LEU A 348 -0.78 -20.85 -15.16
C LEU A 348 -1.52 -21.89 -16.00
N LEU A 349 -2.49 -22.60 -15.43
CA LEU A 349 -3.33 -23.54 -16.16
C LEU A 349 -4.21 -22.82 -17.17
N PHE A 350 -4.84 -21.71 -16.79
CA PHE A 350 -5.65 -20.91 -17.70
C PHE A 350 -4.84 -20.39 -18.89
N LEU A 351 -3.64 -19.87 -18.65
CA LEU A 351 -2.73 -19.37 -19.70
C LEU A 351 -2.22 -20.52 -20.58
N MET A 352 -1.84 -21.65 -19.99
CA MET A 352 -1.40 -22.85 -20.73
C MET A 352 -2.51 -23.39 -21.64
N LEU A 353 -3.75 -23.49 -21.12
CA LEU A 353 -4.89 -23.95 -21.91
C LEU A 353 -5.24 -22.93 -23.00
N SER A 354 -5.17 -21.64 -22.71
CA SER A 354 -5.40 -20.59 -23.71
C SER A 354 -4.36 -20.62 -24.85
N ALA A 355 -3.11 -20.98 -24.55
CA ALA A 355 -2.06 -21.15 -25.55
C ALA A 355 -2.36 -22.28 -26.57
N THR A 356 -3.27 -23.21 -26.27
CA THR A 356 -3.71 -24.23 -27.24
C THR A 356 -4.39 -23.61 -28.46
N ILE A 357 -5.00 -22.42 -28.32
CA ILE A 357 -5.60 -21.69 -29.43
C ILE A 357 -4.52 -21.28 -30.44
N THR A 358 -3.41 -20.73 -29.94
CA THR A 358 -2.23 -20.38 -30.72
C THR A 358 -1.67 -21.60 -31.46
N GLN A 359 -1.62 -22.76 -30.80
CA GLN A 359 -1.21 -24.02 -31.43
C GLN A 359 -2.19 -24.48 -32.51
N MET A 360 -3.51 -24.39 -32.30
CA MET A 360 -4.52 -24.75 -33.30
C MET A 360 -4.40 -23.90 -34.56
N ILE A 361 -4.14 -22.60 -34.41
CA ILE A 361 -3.92 -21.68 -35.54
C ILE A 361 -2.63 -22.07 -36.27
N MET A 362 -1.55 -22.38 -35.55
CA MET A 362 -0.31 -22.80 -36.19
C MET A 362 -0.48 -24.11 -36.97
N ASN A 363 -1.26 -25.05 -36.44
CA ASN A 363 -1.56 -26.33 -37.10
C ASN A 363 -2.39 -26.15 -38.39
N SER A 364 -3.24 -25.13 -38.49
CA SER A 364 -3.97 -24.91 -39.74
C SER A 364 -3.03 -24.57 -40.89
N TYR A 365 -1.88 -23.95 -40.62
CA TYR A 365 -0.86 -23.59 -41.61
C TYR A 365 0.24 -24.65 -41.80
N GLU A 366 0.01 -25.91 -41.42
CA GLU A 366 0.99 -27.00 -41.55
C GLU A 366 1.50 -27.16 -42.99
N ALA A 367 0.62 -27.01 -43.99
CA ALA A 367 0.98 -27.09 -45.40
C ALA A 367 1.98 -25.99 -45.82
N ALA A 368 1.78 -24.76 -45.34
CA ALA A 368 2.69 -23.65 -45.60
C ALA A 368 4.06 -23.86 -44.92
N ILE A 369 4.06 -24.37 -43.68
CA ILE A 369 5.28 -24.68 -42.92
C ILE A 369 6.08 -25.81 -43.59
N ALA A 370 5.40 -26.82 -44.14
CA ALA A 370 6.06 -27.91 -44.85
C ALA A 370 6.82 -27.44 -46.10
N VAL A 371 6.31 -26.41 -46.79
CA VAL A 371 6.98 -25.78 -47.94
C VAL A 371 8.14 -24.89 -47.47
N MET A 372 7.97 -24.18 -46.36
CA MET A 372 8.97 -23.25 -45.85
C MET A 372 9.21 -23.40 -44.34
N PRO A 373 10.05 -24.37 -43.92
CA PRO A 373 10.24 -24.67 -42.49
C PRO A 373 10.84 -23.52 -41.67
N GLN A 374 11.57 -22.61 -42.33
CA GLN A 374 12.16 -21.43 -41.68
C GLN A 374 11.11 -20.46 -41.10
N LEU A 375 9.84 -20.52 -41.55
CA LEU A 375 8.78 -19.65 -41.03
C LEU A 375 8.55 -19.82 -39.54
N THR A 376 8.69 -21.04 -39.03
CA THR A 376 8.55 -21.36 -37.60
C THR A 376 9.65 -20.69 -36.77
N GLY A 377 10.83 -20.48 -37.36
CA GLY A 377 11.95 -19.80 -36.69
C GLY A 377 11.69 -18.32 -36.41
N PHE A 378 10.76 -17.68 -37.12
CA PHE A 378 10.38 -16.29 -36.89
C PHE A 378 9.25 -16.12 -35.87
N VAL A 379 8.50 -17.19 -35.57
CA VAL A 379 7.34 -17.14 -34.66
C VAL A 379 7.74 -16.62 -33.26
N PRO A 380 8.74 -17.18 -32.55
CA PRO A 380 9.09 -16.72 -31.20
C PRO A 380 9.50 -15.24 -31.13
N MET A 381 10.11 -14.73 -32.20
CA MET A 381 10.51 -13.33 -32.29
C MET A 381 9.28 -12.42 -32.44
N LEU A 382 8.35 -12.78 -33.33
CA LEU A 382 7.15 -12.00 -33.58
C LEU A 382 6.23 -11.98 -32.34
N THR A 383 5.96 -13.15 -31.76
CA THR A 383 5.13 -13.29 -30.57
C THR A 383 5.75 -12.60 -29.37
N GLY A 384 7.05 -12.82 -29.11
CA GLY A 384 7.76 -12.15 -28.02
C GLY A 384 7.80 -10.62 -28.15
N THR A 385 7.99 -10.10 -29.37
CA THR A 385 7.97 -8.65 -29.60
C THR A 385 6.56 -8.07 -29.42
N GLY A 386 5.55 -8.77 -29.93
CA GLY A 386 4.14 -8.41 -29.75
C GLY A 386 3.77 -8.36 -28.27
N GLY A 387 4.01 -9.45 -27.53
CA GLY A 387 3.76 -9.54 -26.09
C GLY A 387 4.39 -8.38 -25.33
N ASN A 388 5.71 -8.17 -25.48
CA ASN A 388 6.42 -7.06 -24.83
C ASN A 388 5.82 -5.69 -25.15
N CYS A 389 5.43 -5.43 -26.41
CA CYS A 389 4.80 -4.18 -26.81
C CYS A 389 3.43 -3.98 -26.15
N GLY A 390 2.63 -5.04 -26.08
CA GLY A 390 1.32 -5.05 -25.44
C GLY A 390 1.43 -4.80 -23.94
N SER A 391 2.32 -5.51 -23.25
CA SER A 391 2.58 -5.37 -21.81
C SER A 391 3.01 -3.95 -21.46
N GLN A 392 3.92 -3.35 -22.23
CA GLN A 392 4.37 -1.97 -22.00
C GLN A 392 3.21 -0.97 -22.07
N SER A 393 2.30 -1.11 -23.03
CA SER A 393 1.17 -0.20 -23.14
C SER A 393 0.11 -0.48 -22.08
N SER A 394 -0.08 -1.75 -21.70
CA SER A 394 -0.97 -2.10 -20.60
C SER A 394 -0.50 -1.49 -19.28
N SER A 395 0.76 -1.69 -18.89
CA SER A 395 1.28 -1.13 -17.64
C SER A 395 1.15 0.40 -17.57
N LEU A 396 1.37 1.11 -18.68
CA LEU A 396 1.20 2.56 -18.73
C LEU A 396 -0.27 2.99 -18.58
N VAL A 397 -1.20 2.21 -19.13
CA VAL A 397 -2.64 2.51 -19.05
C VAL A 397 -3.22 2.11 -17.68
N ILE A 398 -2.83 0.95 -17.14
CA ILE A 398 -3.23 0.51 -15.79
C ILE A 398 -2.79 1.54 -14.75
N ARG A 399 -1.50 1.92 -14.75
CA ARG A 399 -1.01 2.98 -13.86
C ARG A 399 -1.74 4.30 -14.06
N GLY A 400 -2.00 4.69 -15.31
CA GLY A 400 -2.76 5.90 -15.61
C GLY A 400 -4.20 5.84 -15.09
N LEU A 401 -4.81 4.65 -15.02
CA LEU A 401 -6.14 4.43 -14.45
C LEU A 401 -6.12 4.48 -12.92
N ALA A 402 -5.10 3.91 -12.27
CA ALA A 402 -4.93 3.89 -10.82
C ALA A 402 -4.68 5.30 -10.26
N VAL A 403 -3.79 6.07 -10.89
CA VAL A 403 -3.47 7.45 -10.46
C VAL A 403 -4.54 8.46 -10.92
N GLY A 404 -5.57 8.03 -11.65
CA GLY A 404 -6.64 8.91 -12.15
C GLY A 404 -6.23 9.87 -13.27
N GLU A 405 -5.09 9.65 -13.94
CA GLU A 405 -4.66 10.42 -15.12
C GLU A 405 -5.49 10.07 -16.37
N ILE A 406 -5.96 8.82 -16.46
CA ILE A 406 -6.70 8.28 -17.61
C ILE A 406 -8.07 7.81 -17.15
N GLU A 407 -9.10 8.27 -17.85
CA GLU A 407 -10.47 7.78 -17.69
C GLU A 407 -10.92 6.96 -18.91
N PHE A 408 -12.02 6.20 -18.78
CA PHE A 408 -12.61 5.46 -19.90
C PHE A 408 -12.93 6.36 -21.10
N CYS A 409 -13.32 7.62 -20.84
CA CYS A 409 -13.62 8.61 -21.88
C CYS A 409 -12.40 8.93 -22.77
N ASP A 410 -11.18 8.72 -22.28
CA ASP A 410 -9.94 8.94 -23.04
C ASP A 410 -9.56 7.77 -23.95
N LEU A 411 -10.34 6.67 -24.00
CA LEU A 411 -10.02 5.45 -24.78
C LEU A 411 -9.55 5.75 -26.21
N PHE A 412 -10.31 6.54 -26.97
CA PHE A 412 -9.94 6.86 -28.35
C PHE A 412 -8.69 7.73 -28.46
N LYS A 413 -8.47 8.63 -27.49
CA LYS A 413 -7.30 9.51 -27.41
C LYS A 413 -6.04 8.69 -27.08
N VAL A 414 -6.15 7.72 -26.17
CA VAL A 414 -5.09 6.78 -25.82
C VAL A 414 -4.74 5.90 -27.02
N ILE A 415 -5.72 5.25 -27.65
CA ILE A 415 -5.50 4.42 -28.86
C ILE A 415 -4.80 5.23 -29.96
N TRP A 416 -5.24 6.47 -30.21
CA TRP A 416 -4.64 7.31 -31.25
C TRP A 416 -3.20 7.74 -30.92
N LYS A 417 -2.87 7.95 -29.64
CA LYS A 417 -1.49 8.18 -29.19
C LYS A 417 -0.65 6.92 -29.40
N GLU A 418 -1.14 5.77 -28.97
CA GLU A 418 -0.44 4.49 -29.05
C GLU A 418 -0.21 4.01 -30.49
N ILE A 419 -1.15 4.22 -31.41
CA ILE A 419 -0.94 3.89 -32.84
C ILE A 419 0.23 4.69 -33.43
N ARG A 420 0.35 5.98 -33.11
CA ARG A 420 1.47 6.81 -33.59
C ARG A 420 2.81 6.32 -33.04
N VAL A 421 2.84 5.96 -31.76
CA VAL A 421 4.02 5.34 -31.14
C VAL A 421 4.34 4.00 -31.83
N ALA A 422 3.33 3.16 -32.06
CA ALA A 422 3.46 1.86 -32.73
C ALA A 422 4.06 1.97 -34.13
N VAL A 423 3.63 2.94 -34.94
CA VAL A 423 4.17 3.19 -36.28
C VAL A 423 5.66 3.57 -36.23
N CYS A 424 6.06 4.45 -35.31
CA CYS A 424 7.46 4.84 -35.15
C CYS A 424 8.33 3.66 -34.69
N VAL A 425 7.88 2.93 -33.67
CA VAL A 425 8.62 1.79 -33.11
C VAL A 425 8.74 0.65 -34.13
N SER A 426 7.63 0.31 -34.81
CA SER A 426 7.63 -0.77 -35.81
C SER A 426 8.53 -0.48 -37.00
N LEU A 427 8.63 0.76 -37.47
CA LEU A 427 9.54 1.11 -38.56
C LEU A 427 11.00 0.81 -38.19
N ILE A 428 11.41 1.19 -36.98
CA ILE A 428 12.76 0.95 -36.48
C ILE A 428 13.00 -0.56 -36.33
N LEU A 429 12.06 -1.28 -35.71
CA LEU A 429 12.16 -2.73 -35.53
C LEU A 429 12.19 -3.48 -36.86
N ALA A 430 11.38 -3.08 -37.85
CA ALA A 430 11.35 -3.70 -39.17
C ALA A 430 12.67 -3.51 -39.92
N VAL A 431 13.29 -2.32 -39.85
CA VAL A 431 14.59 -2.06 -40.48
C VAL A 431 15.70 -2.89 -39.83
N ILE A 432 15.78 -2.88 -38.50
CA ILE A 432 16.80 -3.64 -37.76
C ILE A 432 16.62 -5.14 -37.99
N ASN A 433 15.38 -5.63 -37.96
CA ASN A 433 15.10 -7.04 -38.19
C ASN A 433 15.35 -7.45 -39.65
N GLY A 434 15.01 -6.61 -40.63
CA GLY A 434 15.32 -6.85 -42.03
C GLY A 434 16.84 -6.98 -42.26
N LEU A 435 17.63 -6.11 -41.65
CA LEU A 435 19.10 -6.21 -41.69
C LEU A 435 19.59 -7.51 -41.03
N ARG A 436 19.04 -7.87 -39.87
CA ARG A 436 19.37 -9.12 -39.17
C ARG A 436 19.11 -10.35 -40.05
N ILE A 437 17.95 -10.42 -40.71
CA ILE A 437 17.58 -11.54 -41.60
C ILE A 437 18.59 -11.68 -42.73
N MET A 438 18.98 -10.57 -43.36
CA MET A 438 19.96 -10.56 -44.46
C MET A 438 21.36 -10.99 -44.00
N VAL A 439 21.82 -10.49 -42.85
CA VAL A 439 23.16 -10.82 -42.32
C VAL A 439 23.26 -12.28 -41.87
N MET A 440 22.19 -12.82 -41.27
CA MET A 440 22.17 -14.20 -40.79
C MET A 440 21.85 -15.22 -41.90
N GLY A 441 21.60 -14.77 -43.13
CA GLY A 441 21.26 -15.64 -44.26
C GLY A 441 19.94 -16.40 -44.08
N GLN A 442 19.00 -15.85 -43.30
CA GLN A 442 17.72 -16.49 -42.95
C GLN A 442 16.61 -16.25 -43.99
N GLY A 443 16.91 -15.56 -45.10
CA GLY A 443 15.97 -15.33 -46.18
C GLY A 443 16.41 -14.21 -47.11
N ASP A 444 15.67 -14.06 -48.21
CA ASP A 444 15.88 -13.01 -49.21
C ASP A 444 15.22 -11.69 -48.79
N VAL A 445 15.44 -10.63 -49.58
CA VAL A 445 14.84 -9.30 -49.36
C VAL A 445 13.31 -9.37 -49.24
N LEU A 446 12.66 -10.25 -50.01
CA LEU A 446 11.20 -10.46 -49.92
C LEU A 446 10.79 -11.01 -48.55
N MET A 447 11.55 -11.96 -47.99
CA MET A 447 11.32 -12.48 -46.65
C MET A 447 11.51 -11.37 -45.61
N ALA A 448 12.62 -10.63 -45.70
CA ALA A 448 12.90 -9.51 -44.79
C ALA A 448 11.77 -8.46 -44.78
N LEU A 449 11.23 -8.10 -45.95
CA LEU A 449 10.11 -7.17 -46.06
C LEU A 449 8.82 -7.76 -45.52
N THR A 450 8.53 -9.04 -45.80
CA THR A 450 7.33 -9.74 -45.32
C THR A 450 7.30 -9.82 -43.80
N ILE A 451 8.42 -10.19 -43.17
CA ILE A 451 8.56 -10.21 -41.70
C ILE A 451 8.50 -8.78 -41.15
N GLY A 452 9.08 -7.79 -41.82
CA GLY A 452 9.01 -6.39 -41.41
C GLY A 452 7.58 -5.83 -41.38
N VAL A 453 6.79 -6.09 -42.43
CA VAL A 453 5.38 -5.71 -42.48
C VAL A 453 4.56 -6.45 -41.43
N THR A 454 4.83 -7.75 -41.26
CA THR A 454 4.19 -8.54 -40.20
C THR A 454 4.47 -7.91 -38.84
N MET A 455 5.74 -7.62 -38.53
CA MET A 455 6.15 -7.00 -37.27
C MET A 455 5.44 -5.65 -37.04
N ALA A 456 5.23 -4.86 -38.09
CA ALA A 456 4.50 -3.60 -37.96
C ALA A 456 3.04 -3.81 -37.59
N CYS A 457 2.36 -4.75 -38.27
CA CYS A 457 0.99 -5.10 -37.94
C CYS A 457 0.87 -5.67 -36.52
N THR A 458 1.80 -6.55 -36.10
CA THR A 458 1.77 -7.17 -34.77
C THR A 458 1.97 -6.14 -33.67
N VAL A 459 2.92 -5.22 -33.82
CA VAL A 459 3.14 -4.13 -32.85
C VAL A 459 1.92 -3.23 -32.75
N ILE A 460 1.29 -2.85 -33.86
CA ILE A 460 0.08 -2.02 -33.83
C ILE A 460 -1.05 -2.74 -33.09
N ILE A 461 -1.31 -4.01 -33.41
CA ILE A 461 -2.35 -4.80 -32.75
C ILE A 461 -2.05 -4.95 -31.26
N ALA A 462 -0.80 -5.27 -30.90
CA ALA A 462 -0.37 -5.41 -29.52
C ALA A 462 -0.62 -4.14 -28.71
N LYS A 463 -0.31 -2.97 -29.28
CA LYS A 463 -0.52 -1.67 -28.65
C LYS A 463 -2.01 -1.36 -28.48
N VAL A 464 -2.84 -1.65 -29.48
CA VAL A 464 -4.30 -1.47 -29.40
C VAL A 464 -4.91 -2.40 -28.35
N VAL A 465 -4.54 -3.69 -28.35
CA VAL A 465 -5.01 -4.67 -27.35
C VAL A 465 -4.57 -4.26 -25.94
N GLY A 466 -3.29 -3.92 -25.78
CA GLY A 466 -2.70 -3.54 -24.49
C GLY A 466 -3.32 -2.29 -23.86
N CYS A 467 -3.73 -1.29 -24.65
CA CYS A 467 -4.40 -0.11 -24.10
C CYS A 467 -5.92 -0.26 -23.93
N SER A 468 -6.58 -1.07 -24.78
CA SER A 468 -8.04 -1.19 -24.75
C SER A 468 -8.54 -2.14 -23.67
N LEU A 469 -7.83 -3.22 -23.37
CA LEU A 469 -8.27 -4.22 -22.39
C LEU A 469 -8.45 -3.65 -20.96
N PRO A 470 -7.47 -2.93 -20.37
CA PRO A 470 -7.64 -2.37 -19.03
C PRO A 470 -8.78 -1.35 -18.94
N LEU A 471 -8.95 -0.51 -19.96
CA LEU A 471 -10.04 0.46 -20.03
C LEU A 471 -11.42 -0.22 -20.16
N LEU A 472 -11.49 -1.29 -20.95
CA LEU A 472 -12.71 -2.08 -21.06
C LEU A 472 -13.04 -2.76 -19.73
N ALA A 473 -12.06 -3.33 -19.02
CA ALA A 473 -12.23 -3.92 -17.69
C ALA A 473 -12.89 -2.94 -16.72
N LYS A 474 -12.31 -1.74 -16.59
CA LYS A 474 -12.84 -0.67 -15.73
C LYS A 474 -14.30 -0.35 -16.02
N LYS A 475 -14.69 -0.34 -17.30
CA LYS A 475 -16.09 -0.06 -17.69
C LYS A 475 -17.07 -1.14 -17.27
N VAL A 476 -16.64 -2.40 -17.20
CA VAL A 476 -17.50 -3.51 -16.76
C VAL A 476 -17.51 -3.68 -15.23
N GLY A 477 -16.77 -2.82 -14.51
CA GLY A 477 -16.62 -2.90 -13.05
C GLY A 477 -15.65 -4.00 -12.61
N LEU A 478 -14.73 -4.42 -13.49
CA LEU A 478 -13.63 -5.31 -13.14
C LEU A 478 -12.38 -4.46 -12.86
N ASP A 479 -11.57 -4.88 -11.91
CA ASP A 479 -10.27 -4.30 -11.67
C ASP A 479 -9.40 -4.38 -12.96
N PRO A 480 -8.87 -3.24 -13.45
CA PRO A 480 -7.94 -3.20 -14.56
C PRO A 480 -6.66 -4.02 -14.39
N ALA A 481 -6.15 -4.22 -13.17
CA ALA A 481 -4.92 -5.01 -12.95
C ALA A 481 -5.11 -6.49 -13.29
N ILE A 482 -6.34 -7.02 -13.14
CA ILE A 482 -6.75 -8.37 -13.60
C ILE A 482 -6.50 -8.57 -15.10
N MET A 483 -6.42 -7.50 -15.90
CA MET A 483 -5.92 -7.56 -17.29
C MET A 483 -4.40 -7.74 -17.32
N ALA A 484 -3.95 -8.77 -16.60
CA ALA A 484 -2.59 -9.10 -16.29
C ALA A 484 -1.76 -9.20 -17.57
N THR A 485 -0.49 -8.84 -17.43
CA THR A 485 0.50 -8.89 -18.51
C THR A 485 0.50 -10.24 -19.28
N PRO A 486 0.40 -11.41 -18.62
CA PRO A 486 0.36 -12.70 -19.30
C PRO A 486 -0.88 -12.92 -20.19
N LEU A 487 -2.06 -12.44 -19.77
CA LEU A 487 -3.29 -12.57 -20.55
C LEU A 487 -3.19 -11.78 -21.86
N ILE A 488 -2.65 -10.56 -21.78
CA ILE A 488 -2.40 -9.71 -22.95
C ILE A 488 -1.44 -10.39 -23.90
N SER A 489 -0.33 -10.96 -23.40
CA SER A 489 0.60 -11.69 -24.25
C SER A 489 -0.07 -12.84 -24.99
N THR A 490 -0.96 -13.59 -24.34
CA THR A 490 -1.68 -14.71 -24.96
C THR A 490 -2.59 -14.24 -26.11
N LEU A 491 -3.34 -13.16 -25.90
CA LEU A 491 -4.21 -12.58 -26.94
C LEU A 491 -3.40 -11.99 -28.10
N VAL A 492 -2.27 -11.37 -27.79
CA VAL A 492 -1.36 -10.84 -28.80
C VAL A 492 -0.67 -11.97 -29.57
N ASP A 493 -0.36 -13.11 -28.95
CA ASP A 493 0.20 -14.28 -29.63
C ASP A 493 -0.78 -14.85 -30.65
N ILE A 494 -2.05 -15.05 -30.25
CA ILE A 494 -3.14 -15.49 -31.14
C ILE A 494 -3.24 -14.55 -32.36
N SER A 495 -3.27 -13.25 -32.10
CA SER A 495 -3.36 -12.23 -33.15
C SER A 495 -2.12 -12.21 -34.04
N THR A 496 -0.95 -12.39 -33.45
CA THR A 496 0.35 -12.34 -34.13
C THR A 496 0.52 -13.51 -35.07
N ILE A 497 0.24 -14.73 -34.62
CA ILE A 497 0.33 -15.93 -35.47
C ILE A 497 -0.69 -15.83 -36.61
N SER A 498 -1.91 -15.40 -36.32
CA SER A 498 -2.95 -15.24 -37.34
C SER A 498 -2.54 -14.27 -38.44
N VAL A 499 -2.04 -13.09 -38.08
CA VAL A 499 -1.60 -12.07 -39.03
C VAL A 499 -0.35 -12.49 -39.78
N TYR A 500 0.61 -13.11 -39.08
CA TYR A 500 1.85 -13.58 -39.68
C TYR A 500 1.60 -14.57 -40.80
N PHE A 501 0.87 -15.65 -40.52
CA PHE A 501 0.60 -16.66 -41.53
C PHE A 501 -0.36 -16.15 -42.61
N ALA A 502 -1.31 -15.27 -42.29
CA ALA A 502 -2.14 -14.63 -43.33
C ALA A 502 -1.31 -13.81 -44.33
N ILE A 503 -0.35 -13.01 -43.83
CA ILE A 503 0.54 -12.21 -44.69
C ILE A 503 1.47 -13.11 -45.48
N VAL A 504 2.13 -14.08 -44.84
CA VAL A 504 3.08 -14.98 -45.50
C VAL A 504 2.39 -15.81 -46.57
N SER A 505 1.24 -16.42 -46.27
CA SER A 505 0.49 -17.22 -47.24
C SER A 505 0.01 -16.38 -48.41
N GLY A 506 -0.38 -15.12 -48.18
CA GLY A 506 -0.73 -14.18 -49.24
C GLY A 506 0.46 -13.79 -50.13
N VAL A 507 1.62 -13.49 -49.55
CA VAL A 507 2.81 -13.04 -50.29
C VAL A 507 3.48 -14.17 -51.05
N PHE A 508 3.61 -15.34 -50.43
CA PHE A 508 4.27 -16.51 -51.02
C PHE A 508 3.30 -17.48 -51.73
N GLN A 509 2.01 -17.14 -51.80
CA GLN A 509 0.95 -17.95 -52.40
C GLN A 509 0.93 -19.39 -51.87
N LEU A 510 1.10 -19.53 -50.56
CA LEU A 510 1.05 -20.82 -49.88
C LEU A 510 -0.42 -21.18 -49.61
N GLY A 511 -0.78 -22.45 -49.82
CA GLY A 511 -2.11 -22.94 -49.46
C GLY A 511 -2.32 -22.76 -47.96
N ALA A 512 -3.46 -22.18 -47.59
CA ALA A 512 -3.86 -22.00 -46.20
C ALA A 512 -3.97 -23.34 -45.48
#